data_AF-A0A958F3E4-F1
#
_entry.id   AF-A0A958F3E4-F1
#
_cell.length_a   1.000
_cell.length_b   1.000
_cell.length_c   1.000
_cell.angle_alpha   90.00
_cell.angle_beta   90.00
_cell.angle_gamma   90.00
#
_symmetry.space_group_name_H-M   'P 1'
#
loop_
_entity.id
_entity.type
_entity.pdbx_description
1 polymer ?
#
loop_
_entity_poly.entity_id
_entity_poly.type
_entity_poly.pdbx_seq_one_letter_code
_entity_poly.pdbx_strand_id
1 'polypeptide(L)'
;MAKPVKDEIFGTRNSVLKPRLDVAVFANIFFATCLRRINPDPASRYMLLRECASPEEYEDPGFRGILPFFQPGIRIGNVHFAQDGIRVNNVRNREKAHHFPDTASFARALLGFLKCTAGPLQPSRARVIENDAVSPLSRLLRAETFGRTGSTDVDFLILNRTRRRLIFLEEKLYLDEQGGSLGHGQYLSFREIIGDAFVPAMREQVFFYLLFFPDTAGERIFVYDFRREWSLPRRTPAFTDPQRREQRIRFPFPDMQETTVSDFLGREIFG
;
A
#
# COMPACT_ATOMS: atom_id res chain seq x y z
N MET A 1 -19.16 3.83 -27.17
CA MET A 1 -19.63 2.91 -26.11
C MET A 1 -18.50 2.78 -25.11
N ALA A 2 -18.71 3.25 -23.87
CA ALA A 2 -17.71 3.14 -22.82
C ALA A 2 -17.35 1.66 -22.62
N LYS A 3 -16.08 1.29 -22.84
CA LYS A 3 -15.60 -0.05 -22.48
C LYS A 3 -15.89 -0.24 -20.98
N PRO A 4 -16.45 -1.38 -20.57
CA PRO A 4 -16.73 -1.63 -19.17
C PRO A 4 -15.41 -1.58 -18.41
N VAL A 5 -15.37 -0.66 -17.46
CA VAL A 5 -14.35 -0.59 -16.42
C VAL A 5 -14.25 -1.97 -15.78
N LYS A 6 -13.11 -2.66 -15.92
CA LYS A 6 -12.93 -3.98 -15.30
C LYS A 6 -12.98 -3.83 -13.78
N ASP A 7 -13.85 -4.59 -13.13
CA ASP A 7 -14.02 -4.57 -11.67
C ASP A 7 -12.72 -4.95 -10.94
N GLU A 8 -12.22 -4.06 -10.07
CA GLU A 8 -11.13 -4.35 -9.12
C GLU A 8 -11.71 -4.94 -7.84
N ILE A 9 -11.75 -6.27 -7.74
CA ILE A 9 -12.08 -6.90 -6.47
C ILE A 9 -10.83 -6.77 -5.56
N PHE A 10 -10.97 -6.02 -4.46
CA PHE A 10 -9.90 -5.83 -3.48
C PHE A 10 -9.34 -7.18 -3.01
N GLY A 11 -8.02 -7.35 -3.06
CA GLY A 11 -7.32 -8.54 -2.57
C GLY A 11 -7.27 -9.74 -3.51
N THR A 12 -8.16 -9.85 -4.51
CA THR A 12 -8.35 -11.13 -5.24
C THR A 12 -7.81 -11.14 -6.67
N ARG A 13 -7.12 -10.08 -7.11
CA ARG A 13 -6.65 -9.95 -8.49
C ARG A 13 -5.30 -10.66 -8.66
N ASN A 14 -5.20 -11.52 -9.66
CA ASN A 14 -3.92 -12.03 -10.14
C ASN A 14 -3.11 -10.89 -10.76
N SER A 15 -1.95 -10.61 -10.18
CA SER A 15 -1.03 -9.58 -10.67
C SER A 15 -0.49 -9.93 -12.06
N VAL A 16 -0.36 -8.91 -12.92
CA VAL A 16 0.27 -9.03 -14.23
C VAL A 16 1.79 -9.01 -14.09
N LEU A 17 2.32 -8.26 -13.12
CA LEU A 17 3.75 -8.16 -12.84
C LEU A 17 4.33 -9.35 -12.07
N LYS A 18 3.61 -9.90 -11.10
CA LYS A 18 4.17 -10.92 -10.17
C LYS A 18 4.87 -12.09 -10.89
N PRO A 19 4.33 -12.69 -11.96
CA PRO A 19 5.00 -13.78 -12.68
C PRO A 19 6.27 -13.35 -13.45
N ARG A 20 6.50 -12.04 -13.62
CA ARG A 20 7.58 -11.44 -14.41
C ARG A 20 8.68 -10.80 -13.54
N LEU A 21 8.47 -10.77 -12.21
CA LEU A 21 9.40 -10.19 -11.25
C LEU A 21 10.33 -11.30 -10.72
N ASP A 22 11.52 -11.42 -11.31
CA ASP A 22 12.57 -12.35 -10.85
C ASP A 22 13.54 -11.69 -9.84
N VAL A 23 12.97 -10.93 -8.90
CA VAL A 23 13.73 -10.24 -7.85
C VAL A 23 13.03 -10.37 -6.51
N ALA A 24 13.75 -10.10 -5.41
CA ALA A 24 13.16 -10.04 -4.09
C ALA A 24 12.09 -8.93 -4.04
N VAL A 25 10.82 -9.34 -4.07
CA VAL A 25 9.66 -8.47 -3.98
C VAL A 25 8.91 -8.80 -2.70
N PHE A 26 8.53 -7.76 -1.98
CA PHE A 26 7.66 -7.86 -0.83
C PHE A 26 6.23 -7.54 -1.27
N ALA A 27 5.29 -8.46 -1.00
CA ALA A 27 3.86 -8.29 -1.27
C ALA A 27 3.09 -8.15 0.06
N ASN A 28 1.76 -7.95 -0.04
CA ASN A 28 0.86 -7.77 1.10
C ASN A 28 1.33 -6.67 2.06
N ILE A 29 1.65 -5.52 1.48
CA ILE A 29 2.17 -4.35 2.18
C ILE A 29 1.03 -3.40 2.48
N PHE A 30 0.92 -2.99 3.75
CA PHE A 30 -0.12 -2.09 4.23
C PHE A 30 0.50 -0.96 5.04
N PHE A 31 0.11 0.27 4.72
CA PHE A 31 0.26 1.41 5.61
C PHE A 31 -0.99 1.54 6.47
N ALA A 32 -0.86 1.23 7.76
CA ALA A 32 -1.84 1.60 8.76
C ALA A 32 -1.57 3.04 9.21
N THR A 33 -2.49 3.95 8.90
CA THR A 33 -2.30 5.39 9.13
C THR A 33 -3.41 5.92 10.02
N CYS A 34 -3.11 6.41 11.22
CA CYS A 34 -4.12 7.10 12.03
C CYS A 34 -4.58 8.37 11.32
N LEU A 35 -5.89 8.63 11.30
CA LEU A 35 -6.44 9.83 10.67
C LEU A 35 -5.80 11.07 11.29
N ARG A 36 -5.36 12.01 10.43
CA ARG A 36 -4.68 13.25 10.85
C ARG A 36 -5.44 14.07 11.91
N ARG A 37 -6.77 14.05 11.86
CA ARG A 37 -7.63 14.72 12.86
C ARG A 37 -7.54 14.11 14.27
N ILE A 38 -7.08 12.86 14.38
CA ILE A 38 -6.89 12.13 15.64
C ILE A 38 -5.42 12.22 16.05
N ASN A 39 -4.49 11.89 15.14
CA ASN A 39 -3.06 12.03 15.35
C ASN A 39 -2.43 12.90 14.25
N PRO A 40 -2.15 14.19 14.52
CA PRO A 40 -1.54 15.08 13.54
C PRO A 40 -0.03 14.86 13.36
N ASP A 41 0.63 14.15 14.28
CA ASP A 41 2.08 13.94 14.28
C ASP A 41 2.50 12.90 13.22
N PRO A 42 3.18 13.31 12.14
CA PRO A 42 3.62 12.40 11.09
C PRO A 42 4.65 11.36 11.59
N ALA A 43 5.41 11.65 12.64
CA ALA A 43 6.43 10.73 13.14
C ALA A 43 5.85 9.51 13.86
N SER A 44 4.57 9.56 14.28
CA SER A 44 3.93 8.49 15.06
C SER A 44 2.60 8.00 14.52
N ARG A 45 2.05 8.62 13.46
CA ARG A 45 0.75 8.23 12.91
C ARG A 45 0.78 7.13 11.85
N TYR A 46 1.96 6.65 11.43
CA TYR A 46 2.11 5.60 10.41
C TYR A 46 2.77 4.35 10.99
N MET A 47 2.32 3.20 10.49
CA MET A 47 3.00 1.93 10.62
C MET A 47 2.94 1.19 9.29
N LEU A 48 4.10 0.72 8.81
CA LEU A 48 4.18 -0.20 7.68
C LEU A 48 4.06 -1.62 8.21
N LEU A 49 3.14 -2.39 7.63
CA LEU A 49 2.89 -3.78 7.96
C LEU A 49 3.07 -4.63 6.71
N ARG A 50 3.84 -5.71 6.82
CA ARG A 50 3.92 -6.78 5.82
C ARG A 50 3.20 -7.99 6.37
N GLU A 51 2.17 -8.47 5.70
CA GLU A 51 1.61 -9.79 6.02
C GLU A 51 2.51 -10.88 5.44
N CYS A 52 2.96 -11.80 6.29
CA CYS A 52 3.85 -12.90 5.95
C CYS A 52 3.06 -14.21 5.92
N ALA A 53 3.06 -14.88 4.77
CA ALA A 53 2.32 -16.12 4.59
C ALA A 53 2.93 -17.30 5.36
N SER A 54 4.23 -17.24 5.64
CA SER A 54 4.98 -18.30 6.32
C SER A 54 5.91 -17.77 7.42
N PRO A 55 6.38 -18.65 8.33
CA PRO A 55 7.41 -18.30 9.30
C PRO A 55 8.72 -17.80 8.67
N GLU A 56 9.11 -18.35 7.51
CA GLU A 56 10.31 -17.94 6.80
C GLU A 56 10.19 -16.50 6.29
N GLU A 57 9.04 -16.11 5.74
CA GLU A 57 8.78 -14.72 5.36
C GLU A 57 8.76 -13.78 6.57
N TYR A 58 8.26 -14.24 7.71
CA TYR A 58 8.17 -13.46 8.94
C TYR A 58 9.56 -13.13 9.51
N GLU A 59 10.51 -14.06 9.42
CA GLU A 59 11.90 -13.91 9.88
C GLU A 59 12.86 -13.37 8.80
N ASP A 60 12.36 -13.05 7.61
CA ASP A 60 13.15 -12.60 6.47
C ASP A 60 14.03 -11.37 6.81
N PRO A 61 15.36 -11.55 6.93
CA PRO A 61 16.25 -10.46 7.29
C PRO A 61 16.38 -9.45 6.15
N GLY A 62 16.02 -9.83 4.93
CA GLY A 62 16.13 -9.00 3.75
C GLY A 62 15.21 -7.78 3.78
N PHE A 63 14.06 -7.90 4.44
CA PHE A 63 13.10 -6.80 4.61
C PHE A 63 13.68 -5.64 5.44
N ARG A 64 14.66 -5.90 6.32
CA ARG A 64 15.37 -4.83 7.07
C ARG A 64 16.10 -3.84 6.17
N GLY A 65 16.40 -4.21 4.93
CA GLY A 65 17.05 -3.32 3.97
C GLY A 65 16.24 -2.06 3.64
N ILE A 66 14.93 -2.03 3.96
CA ILE A 66 14.07 -0.85 3.73
C ILE A 66 14.19 0.19 4.85
N LEU A 67 14.68 -0.18 6.03
CA LEU A 67 14.72 0.69 7.21
C LEU A 67 15.38 2.05 6.99
N PRO A 68 16.46 2.19 6.19
CA PRO A 68 17.09 3.49 5.93
C PRO A 68 16.20 4.50 5.20
N PHE A 69 15.18 4.05 4.45
CA PHE A 69 14.31 4.93 3.68
C PHE A 69 13.23 5.61 4.54
N PHE A 70 12.86 5.00 5.66
CA PHE A 70 11.76 5.46 6.52
C PHE A 70 12.23 6.26 7.71
N GLN A 71 11.45 7.26 8.10
CA GLN A 71 11.70 8.05 9.31
C GLN A 71 11.88 7.11 10.52
N PRO A 72 12.79 7.41 11.47
CA PRO A 72 13.04 6.55 12.63
C PRO A 72 11.79 6.27 13.47
N GLY A 73 10.86 7.22 13.53
CA GLY A 73 9.59 7.08 14.23
C GLY A 73 8.58 6.13 13.57
N ILE A 74 8.68 5.91 12.25
CA ILE A 74 7.78 4.98 11.55
C ILE A 74 8.13 3.55 11.98
N ARG A 75 7.12 2.90 12.57
CA ARG A 75 7.16 1.48 12.93
C ARG A 75 6.99 0.65 11.67
N ILE A 76 7.78 -0.41 11.58
CA ILE A 76 7.77 -1.34 10.45
C ILE A 76 7.70 -2.74 11.06
N GLY A 77 6.72 -3.54 10.67
CA GLY A 77 6.53 -4.87 11.24
C GLY A 77 6.13 -5.93 10.22
N ASN A 78 6.64 -7.15 10.41
CA ASN A 78 6.06 -8.33 9.78
C ASN A 78 4.95 -8.86 10.69
N VAL A 79 3.86 -9.29 10.07
CA VAL A 79 2.66 -9.81 10.71
C VAL A 79 2.41 -11.21 10.18
N HIS A 80 2.31 -12.20 11.07
CA HIS A 80 1.99 -13.57 10.71
C HIS A 80 0.76 -14.05 11.49
N PHE A 81 -0.26 -14.53 10.77
CA PHE A 81 -1.48 -15.09 11.35
C PHE A 81 -1.29 -16.60 11.51
N ALA A 82 -0.90 -17.02 12.71
CA ALA A 82 -0.70 -18.42 13.07
C ALA A 82 -1.98 -19.03 13.68
N GLN A 83 -1.97 -20.35 13.89
CA GLN A 83 -3.06 -21.06 14.55
C GLN A 83 -3.26 -20.64 16.02
N ASP A 84 -2.18 -20.24 16.71
CA ASP A 84 -2.18 -19.85 18.12
C ASP A 84 -2.42 -18.35 18.35
N GLY A 85 -2.48 -17.56 17.28
CA GLY A 85 -2.71 -16.12 17.34
C GLY A 85 -1.97 -15.34 16.25
N ILE A 86 -1.80 -14.05 16.49
CA ILE A 86 -1.16 -13.11 15.57
C ILE A 86 0.21 -12.73 16.14
N ARG A 87 1.25 -12.97 15.35
CA ARG A 87 2.63 -12.63 15.69
C ARG A 87 3.04 -11.36 14.94
N VAL A 88 3.60 -10.41 15.66
CA VAL A 88 4.06 -9.14 15.09
C VAL A 88 5.47 -8.85 15.56
N ASN A 89 6.44 -8.80 14.66
CA ASN A 89 7.79 -8.34 14.99
C ASN A 89 7.96 -6.86 14.62
N ASN A 90 8.83 -6.17 15.35
CA ASN A 90 9.32 -4.87 14.91
C ASN A 90 10.62 -5.09 14.12
N VAL A 91 10.59 -4.80 12.83
CA VAL A 91 11.73 -4.98 11.93
C VAL A 91 12.93 -4.13 12.35
N ARG A 92 12.74 -3.03 13.10
CA ARG A 92 13.84 -2.23 13.66
C ARG A 92 14.51 -2.97 14.84
N ASN A 93 13.73 -3.43 15.82
CA ASN A 93 14.22 -4.01 17.07
C ASN A 93 13.85 -5.50 17.16
N ARG A 94 14.84 -6.38 16.92
CA ARG A 94 14.68 -7.86 16.89
C ARG A 94 14.10 -8.47 18.17
N GLU A 95 14.10 -7.74 19.28
CA GLU A 95 13.90 -8.29 20.62
C GLU A 95 12.43 -8.47 21.05
N LYS A 96 11.44 -7.93 20.30
CA LYS A 96 10.04 -7.99 20.73
C LYS A 96 9.12 -8.44 19.59
N ALA A 97 9.07 -9.75 19.37
CA ALA A 97 7.90 -10.37 18.78
C ALA A 97 6.74 -10.25 19.79
N HIS A 98 5.68 -9.58 19.39
CA HIS A 98 4.44 -9.50 20.15
C HIS A 98 3.52 -10.61 19.68
N HIS A 99 2.89 -11.29 20.64
CA HIS A 99 1.86 -12.29 20.38
C HIS A 99 0.50 -11.75 20.83
N PHE A 100 -0.49 -11.82 19.95
CA PHE A 100 -1.86 -11.40 20.23
C PHE A 100 -2.81 -12.58 20.01
N PRO A 101 -3.68 -12.90 20.98
CA PRO A 101 -4.58 -14.06 20.86
C PRO A 101 -5.67 -13.88 19.78
N ASP A 102 -6.00 -12.64 19.40
CA ASP A 102 -7.12 -12.35 18.49
C ASP A 102 -6.93 -11.03 17.71
N THR A 103 -7.77 -10.78 16.71
CA THR A 103 -7.73 -9.57 15.88
C THR A 103 -8.00 -8.29 16.68
N ALA A 104 -8.90 -8.35 17.66
CA ALA A 104 -9.30 -7.20 18.47
C ALA A 104 -8.18 -6.72 19.40
N SER A 105 -7.42 -7.64 20.00
CA SER A 105 -6.26 -7.36 20.84
C SER A 105 -5.11 -6.78 20.03
N PHE A 106 -4.85 -7.33 18.84
CA PHE A 106 -3.88 -6.72 17.93
C PHE A 106 -4.34 -5.33 17.47
N ALA A 107 -5.60 -5.13 17.11
CA ALA A 107 -6.12 -3.83 16.71
C ALA A 107 -5.99 -2.76 17.81
N ARG A 108 -6.27 -3.12 19.07
CA ARG A 108 -6.05 -2.21 20.23
C ARG A 108 -4.58 -1.83 20.36
N ALA A 109 -3.67 -2.80 20.24
CA ALA A 109 -2.23 -2.52 20.29
C ALA A 109 -1.77 -1.66 19.11
N LEU A 110 -2.22 -1.96 17.89
CA LEU A 110 -1.94 -1.18 16.68
C LEU A 110 -2.37 0.28 16.83
N LEU A 111 -3.58 0.52 17.33
CA LEU A 111 -4.05 1.89 17.59
C LEU A 111 -3.22 2.59 18.67
N GLY A 112 -2.78 1.86 19.71
CA GLY A 112 -1.83 2.38 20.71
C GLY A 112 -0.49 2.77 20.08
N PHE A 113 0.04 1.92 19.19
CA PHE A 113 1.30 2.17 18.48
C PHE A 113 1.23 3.41 17.58
N LEU A 114 0.09 3.61 16.92
CA LEU A 114 -0.21 4.77 16.07
C LEU A 114 -0.64 6.01 16.86
N LYS A 115 -0.67 5.94 18.20
CA LYS A 115 -1.24 6.96 19.11
C LYS A 115 -2.66 7.40 18.72
N CYS A 116 -3.45 6.48 18.19
CA CYS A 116 -4.78 6.74 17.65
C CYS A 116 -5.87 6.65 18.73
N THR A 117 -5.73 7.49 19.76
CA THR A 117 -6.50 7.43 21.01
C THR A 117 -7.68 8.41 21.02
N ALA A 118 -8.65 8.22 20.13
CA ALA A 118 -9.89 9.01 20.14
C ALA A 118 -11.10 8.15 20.51
N GLY A 119 -11.64 8.34 21.72
CA GLY A 119 -12.91 7.74 22.17
C GLY A 119 -12.92 6.20 22.23
N PRO A 120 -14.09 5.57 22.46
CA PRO A 120 -14.28 4.12 22.42
C PRO A 120 -14.31 3.58 20.98
N LEU A 121 -13.78 2.37 20.77
CA LEU A 121 -13.81 1.70 19.47
C LEU A 121 -15.26 1.55 19.03
N GLN A 122 -15.62 2.08 17.86
CA GLN A 122 -16.93 1.85 17.29
C GLN A 122 -16.86 0.66 16.32
N PRO A 123 -17.93 -0.14 16.23
CA PRO A 123 -18.00 -1.21 15.24
C PRO A 123 -17.79 -0.64 13.84
N SER A 124 -16.91 -1.28 13.06
CA SER A 124 -16.70 -0.89 11.68
C SER A 124 -17.99 -1.05 10.87
N ARG A 125 -18.27 -0.05 10.03
CA ARG A 125 -19.31 -0.13 9.00
C ARG A 125 -18.74 -0.50 7.63
N ALA A 126 -17.44 -0.78 7.56
CA ALA A 126 -16.80 -1.20 6.33
C ALA A 126 -17.35 -2.56 5.92
N ARG A 127 -17.62 -2.73 4.63
CA ARG A 127 -17.90 -4.05 4.06
C ARG A 127 -16.61 -4.87 4.13
N VAL A 128 -16.61 -5.91 4.96
CA VAL A 128 -15.54 -6.90 5.01
C VAL A 128 -15.95 -8.03 4.07
N ILE A 129 -15.09 -8.34 3.10
CA ILE A 129 -15.30 -9.48 2.20
C ILE A 129 -14.70 -10.70 2.90
N GLU A 130 -15.53 -11.68 3.25
CA GLU A 130 -15.14 -12.89 3.97
C GLU A 130 -14.68 -14.02 3.03
N ASN A 131 -13.95 -13.69 1.95
CA ASN A 131 -13.35 -14.70 1.10
C ASN A 131 -11.87 -14.89 1.44
N ASP A 132 -11.32 -16.06 1.11
CA ASP A 132 -9.89 -16.40 1.33
C ASP A 132 -8.95 -15.60 0.43
N ALA A 133 -9.49 -14.92 -0.57
CA ALA A 133 -8.73 -14.06 -1.44
C ALA A 133 -8.47 -12.67 -0.83
N VAL A 134 -9.08 -12.31 0.31
CA VAL A 134 -8.71 -11.12 1.08
C VAL A 134 -7.82 -11.51 2.26
N SER A 135 -6.62 -10.92 2.31
CA SER A 135 -5.63 -11.18 3.34
C SER A 135 -6.20 -10.94 4.76
N PRO A 136 -5.86 -11.79 5.76
CA PRO A 136 -6.26 -11.60 7.15
C PRO A 136 -5.98 -10.21 7.73
N LEU A 137 -4.82 -9.61 7.43
CA LEU A 137 -4.46 -8.26 7.83
C LEU A 137 -5.39 -7.22 7.21
N SER A 138 -5.70 -7.38 5.92
CA SER A 138 -6.62 -6.53 5.19
C SER A 138 -8.03 -6.57 5.80
N ARG A 139 -8.49 -7.77 6.22
CA ARG A 139 -9.76 -7.94 6.94
C ARG A 139 -9.73 -7.27 8.31
N LEU A 140 -8.69 -7.51 9.10
CA LEU A 140 -8.50 -6.91 10.42
C LEU A 140 -8.53 -5.38 10.35
N LEU A 141 -7.76 -4.77 9.44
CA LEU A 141 -7.69 -3.31 9.32
C LEU A 141 -9.06 -2.71 8.99
N ARG A 142 -9.84 -3.36 8.12
CA ARG A 142 -11.20 -2.92 7.77
C ARG A 142 -12.22 -3.20 8.87
N ALA A 143 -12.13 -4.32 9.57
CA ALA A 143 -13.10 -4.72 10.58
C ALA A 143 -12.90 -4.00 11.92
N GLU A 144 -11.65 -3.83 12.34
CA GLU A 144 -11.34 -3.44 13.72
C GLU A 144 -10.86 -1.99 13.87
N THR A 145 -10.28 -1.42 12.80
CA THR A 145 -9.60 -0.10 12.88
C THR A 145 -10.26 1.00 12.04
N PHE A 146 -11.29 0.64 11.28
CA PHE A 146 -12.00 1.56 10.40
C PHE A 146 -12.53 2.80 11.13
N GLY A 147 -12.52 3.94 10.44
CA GLY A 147 -12.94 5.24 10.98
C GLY A 147 -11.91 5.90 11.89
N ARG A 148 -10.86 5.17 12.30
CA ARG A 148 -9.70 5.70 13.03
C ARG A 148 -8.43 5.68 12.21
N THR A 149 -8.27 4.67 11.39
CA THR A 149 -7.12 4.54 10.49
C THR A 149 -7.57 4.49 9.04
N GLY A 150 -6.77 5.11 8.16
CA GLY A 150 -6.70 4.73 6.77
C GLY A 150 -5.84 3.48 6.65
N SER A 151 -6.34 2.48 5.93
CA SER A 151 -5.58 1.30 5.52
C SER A 151 -5.26 1.46 4.05
N THR A 152 -3.98 1.60 3.72
CA THR A 152 -3.53 1.78 2.35
C THR A 152 -2.64 0.61 1.96
N ASP A 153 -3.17 -0.24 1.12
CA ASP A 153 -2.47 -1.34 0.48
C ASP A 153 -1.57 -0.84 -0.65
N VAL A 154 -0.47 -1.56 -0.85
CA VAL A 154 0.39 -1.45 -2.03
C VAL A 154 0.67 -2.86 -2.54
N ASP A 155 0.47 -3.07 -3.84
CA ASP A 155 0.63 -4.40 -4.46
C ASP A 155 2.06 -4.95 -4.27
N PHE A 156 3.08 -4.13 -4.56
CA PHE A 156 4.49 -4.53 -4.45
C PHE A 156 5.39 -3.46 -3.86
N LEU A 157 6.35 -3.92 -3.06
CA LEU A 157 7.50 -3.15 -2.62
C LEU A 157 8.78 -3.88 -3.05
N ILE A 158 9.63 -3.20 -3.79
CA ILE A 158 10.89 -3.73 -4.32
C ILE A 158 12.04 -2.94 -3.71
N LEU A 159 13.03 -3.65 -3.20
CA LEU A 159 14.28 -3.06 -2.72
C LEU A 159 15.41 -3.37 -3.71
N ASN A 160 15.76 -2.40 -4.56
CA ASN A 160 16.96 -2.49 -5.39
C ASN A 160 18.17 -2.04 -4.56
N ARG A 161 18.91 -3.01 -4.02
CA ARG A 161 20.07 -2.75 -3.16
C ARG A 161 21.24 -2.11 -3.91
N THR A 162 21.46 -2.51 -5.16
CA THR A 162 22.56 -2.02 -6.01
C THR A 162 22.44 -0.51 -6.24
N ARG A 163 21.24 -0.04 -6.59
CA ARG A 163 20.95 1.38 -6.82
C ARG A 163 20.49 2.12 -5.56
N ARG A 164 20.37 1.41 -4.43
CA ARG A 164 19.80 1.93 -3.17
C ARG A 164 18.44 2.58 -3.38
N ARG A 165 17.54 1.92 -4.13
CA ARG A 165 16.18 2.40 -4.41
C ARG A 165 15.12 1.55 -3.72
N LEU A 166 14.06 2.22 -3.29
CA LEU A 166 12.83 1.60 -2.78
C LEU A 166 11.71 1.92 -3.76
N ILE A 167 11.06 0.90 -4.31
CA ILE A 167 10.08 1.08 -5.38
C ILE A 167 8.75 0.48 -4.94
N PHE A 168 7.71 1.32 -4.89
CA PHE A 168 6.34 0.93 -4.66
C PHE A 168 5.63 0.83 -6.02
N LEU A 169 4.99 -0.31 -6.28
CA LEU A 169 4.19 -0.52 -7.48
C LEU A 169 2.75 -0.77 -7.07
N GLU A 170 1.84 -0.07 -7.72
CA GLU A 170 0.40 -0.24 -7.58
C GLU A 170 -0.20 -0.48 -8.97
N GLU A 171 -0.73 -1.67 -9.21
CA GLU A 171 -1.33 -2.03 -10.49
C GLU A 171 -2.80 -1.62 -10.53
N LYS A 172 -3.24 -0.99 -11.61
CA LYS A 172 -4.61 -0.49 -11.81
C LYS A 172 -5.18 -0.98 -13.14
N LEU A 173 -6.48 -1.30 -13.12
CA LEU A 173 -7.25 -1.71 -14.32
C LEU A 173 -8.26 -0.64 -14.76
N TYR A 174 -8.40 0.44 -14.00
CA TYR A 174 -9.34 1.51 -14.31
C TYR A 174 -8.77 2.42 -15.37
N LEU A 175 -9.11 2.13 -16.62
CA LEU A 175 -8.80 2.97 -17.77
C LEU A 175 -10.10 3.35 -18.48
N ASP A 176 -10.25 4.63 -18.77
CA ASP A 176 -11.25 5.17 -19.68
C ASP A 176 -10.56 5.80 -20.92
N GLU A 177 -11.33 6.43 -21.80
CA GLU A 177 -10.80 7.08 -23.00
C GLU A 177 -9.88 8.27 -22.69
N GLN A 178 -9.90 8.79 -21.46
CA GLN A 178 -9.15 9.97 -21.04
C GLN A 178 -7.96 9.64 -20.14
N GLY A 179 -7.92 8.45 -19.54
CA GLY A 179 -6.77 7.97 -18.79
C GLY A 179 -7.11 6.98 -17.68
N GLY A 180 -6.19 6.89 -16.71
CA GLY A 180 -6.31 6.05 -15.53
C GLY A 180 -7.05 6.75 -14.39
N SER A 181 -7.61 6.00 -13.44
CA SER A 181 -8.16 6.61 -12.22
C SER A 181 -7.82 5.87 -10.93
N LEU A 182 -7.82 6.61 -9.83
CA LEU A 182 -7.59 6.14 -8.47
C LEU A 182 -8.70 6.65 -7.55
N GLY A 183 -9.12 5.85 -6.57
CA GLY A 183 -10.02 6.31 -5.52
C GLY A 183 -9.43 7.53 -4.77
N HIS A 184 -10.25 8.54 -4.50
CA HIS A 184 -9.80 9.80 -3.90
C HIS A 184 -9.15 9.59 -2.52
N GLY A 185 -9.67 8.66 -1.70
CA GLY A 185 -9.06 8.29 -0.43
C GLY A 185 -7.65 7.71 -0.61
N GLN A 186 -7.48 6.77 -1.54
CA GLN A 186 -6.17 6.16 -1.84
C GLN A 186 -5.18 7.20 -2.39
N TYR A 187 -5.64 8.10 -3.26
CA TYR A 187 -4.84 9.23 -3.75
C TYR A 187 -4.31 10.10 -2.61
N LEU A 188 -5.17 10.52 -1.68
CA LEU A 188 -4.77 11.33 -0.54
C LEU A 188 -3.78 10.58 0.35
N SER A 189 -4.03 9.30 0.64
CA SER A 189 -3.13 8.46 1.43
C SER A 189 -1.73 8.37 0.81
N PHE A 190 -1.63 8.06 -0.49
CA PHE A 190 -0.33 7.98 -1.17
C PHE A 190 0.43 9.30 -1.12
N ARG A 191 -0.26 10.43 -1.35
CA ARG A 191 0.36 11.76 -1.25
C ARG A 191 0.90 12.05 0.15
N GLU A 192 0.15 11.71 1.19
CA GLU A 192 0.57 11.89 2.57
C GLU A 192 1.76 10.97 2.92
N ILE A 193 1.70 9.68 2.54
CA ILE A 193 2.78 8.71 2.79
C ILE A 193 4.10 9.17 2.18
N ILE A 194 4.10 9.61 0.92
CA ILE A 194 5.31 10.12 0.24
C ILE A 194 5.92 11.32 0.96
N GLY A 195 5.07 12.19 1.51
CA GLY A 195 5.49 13.34 2.28
C GLY A 195 6.12 13.02 3.61
N ASP A 196 5.46 12.14 4.35
CA ASP A 196 5.62 12.06 5.79
C ASP A 196 6.42 10.85 6.24
N ALA A 197 6.31 9.71 5.54
CA ALA A 197 6.85 8.45 6.02
C ALA A 197 8.37 8.28 5.76
N PHE A 198 8.91 8.99 4.76
CA PHE A 198 10.27 8.80 4.28
C PHE A 198 11.25 9.85 4.81
N VAL A 199 12.51 9.45 5.03
CA VAL A 199 13.60 10.36 5.40
C VAL A 199 13.86 11.33 4.25
N PRO A 200 14.02 12.66 4.49
CA PRO A 200 14.16 13.63 3.41
C PRO A 200 15.34 13.33 2.48
N ALA A 201 16.48 12.91 3.04
CA ALA A 201 17.68 12.55 2.28
C ALA A 201 17.52 11.30 1.39
N MET A 202 16.53 10.45 1.67
CA MET A 202 16.28 9.23 0.90
C MET A 202 15.09 9.37 -0.06
N ARG A 203 14.36 10.49 -0.02
CA ARG A 203 13.08 10.65 -0.75
C ARG A 203 13.26 10.50 -2.27
N GLU A 204 14.34 11.03 -2.83
CA GLU A 204 14.67 10.88 -4.27
C GLU A 204 14.97 9.43 -4.68
N GLN A 205 15.26 8.55 -3.71
CA GLN A 205 15.50 7.13 -3.93
C GLN A 205 14.25 6.27 -3.68
N VAL A 206 13.14 6.89 -3.27
CA VAL A 206 11.84 6.24 -3.14
C VAL A 206 11.06 6.53 -4.41
N PHE A 207 10.61 5.50 -5.09
CA PHE A 207 9.81 5.55 -6.31
C PHE A 207 8.42 5.00 -6.04
N PHE A 208 7.39 5.64 -6.58
CA PHE A 208 6.02 5.17 -6.45
C PHE A 208 5.35 5.23 -7.81
N TYR A 209 5.09 4.08 -8.41
CA TYR A 209 4.48 3.99 -9.73
C TYR A 209 3.05 3.46 -9.64
N LEU A 210 2.13 4.16 -10.30
CA LEU A 210 0.84 3.58 -10.67
C LEU A 210 0.98 2.98 -12.07
N LEU A 211 0.61 1.72 -12.21
CA LEU A 211 0.74 0.96 -13.46
C LEU A 211 -0.63 0.61 -13.99
N PHE A 212 -1.06 1.27 -15.06
CA PHE A 212 -2.36 1.03 -15.66
C PHE A 212 -2.25 0.06 -16.84
N PHE A 213 -2.96 -1.06 -16.73
CA PHE A 213 -2.98 -2.10 -17.77
C PHE A 213 -4.26 -1.98 -18.62
N PRO A 214 -4.15 -1.65 -19.92
CA PRO A 214 -5.30 -1.53 -20.82
C PRO A 214 -6.00 -2.86 -21.07
N ASP A 215 -5.26 -3.96 -20.95
CA ASP A 215 -5.79 -5.31 -20.95
C ASP A 215 -5.01 -6.20 -19.99
N THR A 216 -5.63 -7.30 -19.54
CA THR A 216 -5.07 -8.21 -18.53
C THR A 216 -4.06 -9.20 -19.10
N ALA A 217 -3.93 -9.28 -20.43
CA ALA A 217 -2.90 -10.09 -21.09
C ALA A 217 -1.62 -9.26 -21.35
N GLY A 218 -1.70 -7.94 -21.12
CA GLY A 218 -0.92 -6.95 -21.83
C GLY A 218 0.54 -6.95 -21.49
N GLU A 219 1.33 -6.83 -22.55
CA GLU A 219 2.70 -6.34 -22.49
C GLU A 219 2.73 -4.81 -22.40
N ARG A 220 1.74 -4.10 -22.95
CA ARG A 220 1.63 -2.64 -22.89
C ARG A 220 1.11 -2.16 -21.54
N ILE A 221 1.71 -1.08 -21.04
CA ILE A 221 1.33 -0.43 -19.79
C ILE A 221 1.44 1.09 -19.91
N PHE A 222 0.62 1.79 -19.13
CA PHE A 222 0.81 3.21 -18.86
C PHE A 222 1.35 3.39 -17.45
N VAL A 223 2.50 4.03 -17.34
CA VAL A 223 3.24 4.24 -16.09
C VAL A 223 3.06 5.69 -15.66
N TYR A 224 2.61 5.88 -14.43
CA TYR A 224 2.54 7.20 -13.80
C TYR A 224 3.45 7.25 -12.57
N ASP A 225 4.45 8.13 -12.61
CA ASP A 225 5.30 8.42 -11.43
C ASP A 225 4.53 9.31 -10.46
N PHE A 226 4.00 8.70 -9.40
CA PHE A 226 3.15 9.35 -8.42
C PHE A 226 3.91 10.36 -7.54
N ARG A 227 5.25 10.33 -7.52
CA ARG A 227 6.04 11.32 -6.77
C ARG A 227 5.81 12.73 -7.26
N ARG A 228 5.50 12.89 -8.55
CA ARG A 228 5.16 14.17 -9.17
C ARG A 228 4.00 14.85 -8.45
N GLU A 229 3.06 14.07 -7.90
CA GLU A 229 1.95 14.62 -7.14
C GLU A 229 2.41 15.39 -5.90
N TRP A 230 3.57 15.10 -5.32
CA TRP A 230 4.07 15.82 -4.14
C TRP A 230 4.23 17.33 -4.39
N SER A 231 4.72 17.73 -5.57
CA SER A 231 4.99 19.13 -5.93
C SER A 231 3.82 19.81 -6.66
N LEU A 232 2.83 19.05 -7.11
CA LEU A 232 1.67 19.58 -7.83
C LEU A 232 0.53 19.97 -6.87
N PRO A 233 -0.32 20.94 -7.25
CA PRO A 233 -1.58 21.17 -6.57
C PRO A 233 -2.39 19.87 -6.45
N ARG A 234 -3.17 19.74 -5.37
CA ARG A 234 -4.04 18.58 -5.19
C ARG A 234 -5.07 18.54 -6.32
N ARG A 235 -5.19 17.38 -6.95
CA ARG A 235 -6.26 17.12 -7.94
C ARG A 235 -7.60 17.10 -7.23
N THR A 236 -8.62 17.65 -7.89
CA THR A 236 -10.01 17.50 -7.46
C THR A 236 -10.58 16.19 -8.00
N PRO A 237 -11.56 15.58 -7.31
CA PRO A 237 -12.34 14.49 -7.87
C PRO A 237 -12.88 14.82 -9.26
N ALA A 238 -12.63 13.93 -10.21
CA ALA A 238 -13.09 14.08 -11.60
C ALA A 238 -14.51 13.54 -11.78
N PHE A 239 -14.85 12.48 -11.04
CA PHE A 239 -16.17 11.85 -11.08
C PHE A 239 -16.42 11.00 -9.81
N THR A 240 -17.67 10.55 -9.66
CA THR A 240 -18.07 9.57 -8.65
C THR A 240 -18.35 8.25 -9.34
N ASP A 241 -17.72 7.17 -8.86
CA ASP A 241 -18.02 5.81 -9.27
C ASP A 241 -19.26 5.34 -8.49
N PRO A 242 -20.42 5.14 -9.15
CA PRO A 242 -21.66 4.77 -8.46
C PRO A 242 -21.65 3.33 -7.94
N GLN A 243 -20.88 2.42 -8.56
CA GLN A 243 -20.79 1.02 -8.13
C GLN A 243 -20.01 0.91 -6.83
N ARG A 244 -18.93 1.68 -6.71
CA ARG A 244 -18.08 1.74 -5.50
C ARG A 244 -18.51 2.78 -4.49
N ARG A 245 -19.40 3.69 -4.87
CA ARG A 245 -19.83 4.86 -4.09
C ARG A 245 -18.62 5.68 -3.62
N GLU A 246 -17.65 5.87 -4.50
CA GLU A 246 -16.42 6.60 -4.21
C GLU A 246 -16.15 7.72 -5.20
N GLN A 247 -15.50 8.78 -4.72
CA GLN A 247 -14.95 9.82 -5.59
C GLN A 247 -13.63 9.32 -6.20
N ARG A 248 -13.37 9.66 -7.46
CA ARG A 248 -12.17 9.22 -8.19
C ARG A 248 -11.38 10.39 -8.77
N ILE A 249 -10.05 10.28 -8.69
CA ILE A 249 -9.07 11.16 -9.31
C ILE A 249 -8.69 10.57 -10.67
N ARG A 250 -8.69 11.40 -11.72
CA ARG A 250 -8.22 11.00 -13.05
C ARG A 250 -6.77 11.42 -13.27
N PHE A 251 -6.00 10.50 -13.83
CA PHE A 251 -4.65 10.68 -14.35
C PHE A 251 -4.74 10.63 -15.88
N PRO A 252 -4.59 11.77 -16.56
CA PRO A 252 -4.67 11.82 -18.02
C PRO A 252 -3.57 11.03 -18.70
N PHE A 253 -3.85 10.41 -19.86
CA PHE A 253 -2.81 9.72 -20.65
C PHE A 253 -1.58 10.59 -20.99
N PRO A 254 -1.72 11.89 -21.32
CA PRO A 254 -0.56 12.75 -21.57
C PRO A 254 0.39 12.91 -20.37
N ASP A 255 -0.09 12.62 -19.15
CA ASP A 255 0.74 12.67 -17.94
C ASP A 255 1.50 11.35 -17.69
N MET A 256 1.21 10.30 -18.47
CA MET A 256 1.74 8.94 -18.31
C MET A 256 2.76 8.61 -19.40
N GLN A 257 3.68 7.71 -19.07
CA GLN A 257 4.55 7.08 -20.05
C GLN A 257 3.91 5.79 -20.54
N GLU A 258 3.67 5.69 -21.84
CA GLU A 258 3.33 4.41 -22.47
C GLU A 258 4.60 3.60 -22.75
N THR A 259 4.62 2.33 -22.35
CA THR A 259 5.77 1.43 -22.54
C THR A 259 5.36 -0.04 -22.47
N THR A 260 6.33 -0.95 -22.57
CA THR A 260 6.14 -2.38 -22.31
C THR A 260 6.50 -2.74 -20.88
N VAL A 261 5.95 -3.84 -20.34
CA VAL A 261 6.35 -4.39 -19.04
C VAL A 261 7.83 -4.73 -19.04
N SER A 262 8.34 -5.34 -20.11
CA SER A 262 9.75 -5.71 -20.22
C SER A 262 10.65 -4.47 -20.15
N ASP A 263 10.35 -3.43 -20.91
CA ASP A 263 11.13 -2.19 -20.91
C ASP A 263 11.07 -1.47 -19.56
N PHE A 264 9.89 -1.41 -18.93
CA PHE A 264 9.73 -0.82 -17.60
C PHE A 264 10.56 -1.57 -16.56
N LEU A 265 10.44 -2.90 -16.50
CA LEU A 265 11.23 -3.71 -15.59
C LEU A 265 12.73 -3.56 -15.87
N GLY A 266 13.13 -3.63 -17.13
CA GLY A 266 14.52 -3.45 -17.56
C GLY A 266 15.11 -2.09 -17.19
N ARG A 267 14.33 -1.01 -17.24
CA ARG A 267 14.83 0.35 -16.95
C ARG A 267 14.76 0.74 -15.48
N GLU A 268 13.59 0.51 -14.87
CA GLU A 268 13.25 1.07 -13.58
C GLU A 268 13.55 0.09 -12.44
N ILE A 269 13.50 -1.22 -12.70
CA ILE A 269 13.67 -2.27 -11.69
C ILE A 269 15.07 -2.92 -11.77
N PHE A 270 15.46 -3.42 -12.94
CA PHE A 270 16.64 -4.29 -13.14
C PHE A 270 17.89 -3.57 -13.62
N GLY A 271 17.74 -2.61 -14.53
CA GLY A 271 18.81 -1.72 -14.91
C GLY A 271 19.34 -1.06 -13.65
#